data_AF-A0A364P2X9-F1
#
_entry.id   AF-A0A364P2X9-F1
#
_cell.length_a   1.000
_cell.length_b   1.000
_cell.length_c   1.000
_cell.angle_alpha   90.00
_cell.angle_beta   90.00
_cell.angle_gamma   90.00
#
_symmetry.space_group_name_H-M   'P 1'
#
loop_
_entity.id
_entity.type
_entity.pdbx_description
1 polymer ?
#
loop_
_entity_poly.entity_id
_entity_poly.type
_entity_poly.pdbx_seq_one_letter_code
_entity_poly.pdbx_strand_id
1 'polypeptide(L)'
;MAGSFKLASSEVLRREVSLRNPFRIEMLPWLSRLHSAAFRPRRRLSKRFIGKPAKRLFRLLMGLGATATGHFSLALPDGPRRIGFNARNTQFGALYQPQSQPLYEAETSALLDLLVGDDDCFVDIGANWGWYSLLVASRPGFKGKIHAFEPFPSTFSDLIGGVRGAGLESMIRVS
;
A
#
# COMPACT_ATOMS: atom_id res chain seq x y z
N MET A 1 -37.22 -13.19 18.88
CA MET A 1 -38.26 -12.28 18.35
C MET A 1 -37.87 -11.91 16.93
N ALA A 2 -38.65 -12.32 15.94
CA ALA A 2 -38.38 -12.12 14.53
C ALA A 2 -38.79 -10.70 14.11
N GLY A 3 -37.83 -9.92 13.61
CA GLY A 3 -38.07 -8.59 13.06
C GLY A 3 -38.57 -8.69 11.62
N SER A 4 -39.73 -8.08 11.35
CA SER A 4 -40.37 -7.98 10.04
C SER A 4 -39.55 -7.08 9.10
N PHE A 5 -39.10 -7.62 7.96
CA PHE A 5 -38.58 -6.83 6.84
C PHE A 5 -39.73 -6.33 5.97
N LYS A 6 -39.86 -5.01 5.81
CA LYS A 6 -40.75 -4.38 4.82
C LYS A 6 -39.92 -4.00 3.61
N LEU A 7 -40.11 -4.71 2.50
CA LEU A 7 -39.52 -4.38 1.20
C LEU A 7 -40.34 -3.28 0.52
N ALA A 8 -39.84 -2.03 0.55
CA ALA A 8 -40.30 -0.96 -0.35
C ALA A 8 -39.23 0.14 -0.53
N SER A 9 -38.96 0.49 -1.80
CA SER A 9 -37.87 1.36 -2.31
C SER A 9 -36.48 0.73 -2.19
N SER A 10 -35.63 0.87 -3.20
CA SER A 10 -34.28 0.31 -3.24
C SER A 10 -33.46 0.80 -2.03
N GLU A 11 -33.43 0.01 -0.96
CA GLU A 11 -32.72 0.33 0.28
C GLU A 11 -31.22 0.37 0.02
N VAL A 12 -30.68 1.58 -0.08
CA VAL A 12 -29.23 1.79 -0.16
C VAL A 12 -28.68 1.63 1.26
N LEU A 13 -27.94 0.55 1.50
CA LEU A 13 -27.15 0.39 2.72
C LEU A 13 -26.09 1.50 2.76
N ARG A 14 -26.16 2.36 3.78
CA ARG A 14 -25.18 3.42 4.04
C ARG A 14 -24.48 3.14 5.34
N ARG A 15 -23.15 3.19 5.34
CA ARG A 15 -22.33 3.07 6.54
C ARG A 15 -21.18 4.05 6.46
N GLU A 16 -20.97 4.76 7.56
CA GLU A 16 -19.80 5.61 7.73
C GLU A 16 -18.56 4.74 7.94
N VAL A 17 -17.46 5.12 7.29
CA VAL A 17 -16.19 4.39 7.34
C VAL A 17 -15.07 5.35 7.76
N SER A 18 -14.17 4.86 8.61
CA SER A 18 -12.96 5.58 9.00
C SER A 18 -11.80 5.16 8.12
N LEU A 19 -10.98 6.12 7.69
CA LEU A 19 -9.75 5.85 6.94
C LEU A 19 -8.59 5.59 7.91
N ARG A 20 -8.16 4.33 7.99
CA ARG A 20 -6.98 3.93 8.75
C ARG A 20 -5.77 3.84 7.83
N ASN A 21 -4.73 4.62 8.14
CA ASN A 21 -3.44 4.49 7.49
C ASN A 21 -2.39 4.00 8.51
N PRO A 22 -2.00 2.71 8.48
CA PRO A 22 -0.98 2.18 9.38
C PRO A 22 0.44 2.48 8.88
N PHE A 23 0.61 3.06 7.69
CA PHE A 23 1.90 3.29 7.07
C PHE A 23 2.39 4.73 7.32
N ARG A 24 3.66 4.86 7.66
CA ARG A 24 4.32 6.17 7.80
C ARG A 24 5.70 6.14 7.18
N ILE A 25 6.00 7.07 6.28
CA ILE A 25 7.36 7.20 5.75
C ILE A 25 8.29 7.73 6.82
N GLU A 26 9.40 7.03 7.05
CA GLU A 26 10.50 7.51 7.89
C GLU A 26 11.62 8.11 7.06
N MET A 27 11.94 7.48 5.92
CA MET A 27 13.01 7.92 5.03
C MET A 27 12.64 7.69 3.57
N LEU A 28 12.36 8.79 2.86
CA LEU A 28 12.10 8.75 1.43
C LEU A 28 13.42 8.89 0.63
N PRO A 29 13.86 7.83 -0.08
CA PRO A 29 15.13 7.84 -0.80
C PRO A 29 15.09 8.76 -2.02
N TRP A 30 16.28 9.14 -2.49
CA TRP A 30 16.44 10.11 -3.59
C TRP A 30 15.74 9.66 -4.88
N LEU A 31 15.73 8.35 -5.18
CA LEU A 31 15.08 7.82 -6.37
C LEU A 31 13.56 7.95 -6.28
N SER A 32 12.96 7.74 -5.10
CA SER A 32 11.53 7.98 -4.87
C SER A 32 11.17 9.47 -4.93
N ARG A 33 12.05 10.35 -4.45
CA ARG A 33 11.86 11.81 -4.61
C ARG A 33 11.89 12.20 -6.09
N LEU A 34 12.80 11.63 -6.87
CA LEU A 34 12.85 11.84 -8.32
C LEU A 34 11.63 11.25 -9.03
N HIS A 35 11.16 10.05 -8.63
CA HIS A 35 9.92 9.46 -9.13
C HIS A 35 8.72 10.38 -8.85
N SER A 36 8.55 10.84 -7.62
CA SER A 36 7.51 11.83 -7.27
C SER A 36 7.63 13.08 -8.13
N ALA A 37 8.84 13.64 -8.25
CA ALA A 37 9.07 14.80 -9.11
C ALA A 37 8.79 14.51 -10.59
N ALA A 38 9.04 13.32 -11.12
CA ALA A 38 8.81 12.99 -12.52
C ALA A 38 7.31 12.86 -12.87
N PHE A 39 6.49 12.38 -11.93
CA PHE A 39 5.08 12.04 -12.17
C PHE A 39 4.07 12.92 -11.46
N ARG A 40 4.50 13.87 -10.63
CA ARG A 40 3.61 14.87 -10.01
C ARG A 40 2.91 15.74 -11.06
N PRO A 41 1.57 15.95 -10.95
CA PRO A 41 0.82 16.89 -11.78
C PRO A 41 1.42 18.29 -11.74
N ARG A 42 1.51 18.94 -12.92
CA ARG A 42 2.13 20.27 -13.07
C ARG A 42 1.40 21.12 -14.10
N ARG A 43 1.42 22.44 -13.87
CA ARG A 43 1.04 23.46 -14.85
C ARG A 43 1.95 23.40 -16.09
N ARG A 44 1.48 23.93 -17.22
CA ARG A 44 2.10 23.75 -18.56
C ARG A 44 3.59 24.13 -18.60
N LEU A 45 3.96 25.29 -18.06
CA LEU A 45 5.35 25.78 -18.06
C LEU A 45 6.27 24.88 -17.21
N SER A 46 5.90 24.60 -15.95
CA SER A 46 6.70 23.74 -15.07
C SER A 46 6.76 22.28 -15.56
N LYS A 47 5.72 21.79 -16.26
CA LYS A 47 5.77 20.49 -16.93
C LYS A 47 6.85 20.44 -18.02
N ARG A 48 7.06 21.53 -18.78
CA ARG A 48 8.07 21.61 -19.84
C ARG A 48 9.50 21.67 -19.29
N PHE A 49 9.75 22.51 -18.30
CA PHE A 49 11.10 22.79 -17.81
C PHE A 49 11.55 21.94 -16.62
N ILE A 50 10.61 21.34 -15.86
CA ILE A 50 10.93 20.51 -14.68
C ILE A 50 10.47 19.07 -14.90
N GLY A 51 9.19 18.87 -15.24
CA GLY A 51 8.59 17.54 -15.33
C GLY A 51 9.21 16.66 -16.43
N LYS A 52 9.33 17.16 -17.66
CA LYS A 52 9.91 16.40 -18.78
C LYS A 52 11.38 16.01 -18.55
N PRO A 53 12.28 16.92 -18.12
CA PRO A 53 13.65 16.55 -17.77
C PRO A 53 13.72 15.52 -16.63
N ALA A 54 12.97 15.73 -15.54
CA ALA A 54 12.93 14.78 -14.42
C ALA A 54 12.48 13.38 -14.88
N LYS A 55 11.46 13.30 -15.74
CA LYS A 55 10.99 12.03 -16.31
C LYS A 55 12.02 11.35 -17.21
N ARG A 56 12.79 12.11 -18.00
CA ARG A 56 13.88 11.57 -18.82
C ARG A 56 15.00 11.02 -17.94
N LEU A 57 15.45 11.79 -16.95
CA LEU A 57 16.47 11.37 -15.99
C LEU A 57 16.03 10.12 -15.23
N PHE A 58 14.79 10.11 -14.72
CA PHE A 58 14.24 8.95 -14.02
C PHE A 58 14.26 7.69 -14.90
N ARG A 59 13.78 7.77 -16.14
CA ARG A 59 13.78 6.62 -17.07
C ARG A 59 15.20 6.13 -17.39
N LEU A 60 16.14 7.05 -17.59
CA LEU A 60 17.54 6.70 -17.82
C LEU A 60 18.10 5.92 -16.64
N LEU A 61 17.94 6.44 -15.42
CA LEU A 61 18.43 5.78 -14.20
C LEU A 61 17.76 4.42 -13.99
N MET A 62 16.47 4.30 -14.25
CA MET A 62 15.77 3.01 -14.20
C MET A 62 16.33 2.01 -15.21
N GLY A 63 16.62 2.46 -16.45
CA GLY A 63 17.26 1.66 -17.48
C GLY A 63 18.68 1.22 -17.14
N LEU A 64 19.42 2.06 -16.40
CA LEU A 64 20.76 1.74 -15.88
C LEU A 64 20.75 0.89 -14.60
N GLY A 65 19.59 0.42 -14.15
CA GLY A 65 19.52 -0.43 -12.96
C GLY A 65 19.61 0.31 -11.62
N ALA A 66 19.46 1.63 -11.59
CA ALA A 66 19.56 2.39 -10.35
C ALA A 66 18.58 1.90 -9.28
N THR A 67 19.07 1.85 -8.04
CA THR A 67 18.32 1.49 -6.84
C THR A 67 18.54 2.53 -5.76
N ALA A 68 17.60 2.63 -4.82
CA ALA A 68 17.81 3.39 -3.59
C ALA A 68 16.90 2.81 -2.50
N THR A 69 17.43 2.63 -1.30
CA THR A 69 16.67 2.03 -0.19
C THR A 69 16.01 3.10 0.66
N GLY A 70 14.73 2.94 0.94
CA GLY A 70 13.93 3.77 1.84
C GLY A 70 13.50 3.00 3.08
N HIS A 71 12.84 3.70 4.01
CA HIS A 71 12.20 3.09 5.18
C HIS A 71 10.81 3.67 5.44
N PHE A 72 9.88 2.82 5.84
CA PHE A 72 8.59 3.21 6.40
C PHE A 72 8.34 2.44 7.69
N SER A 73 7.52 2.99 8.60
CA SER A 73 6.95 2.26 9.71
C SER A 73 5.57 1.73 9.37
N LEU A 74 5.29 0.51 9.84
CA LEU A 74 3.96 -0.08 9.91
C LEU A 74 3.51 -0.08 11.37
N ALA A 75 2.42 0.61 11.69
CA ALA A 75 1.82 0.56 13.02
C ALA A 75 1.14 -0.81 13.23
N LEU A 76 1.59 -1.57 14.22
CA LEU A 76 0.98 -2.83 14.66
C LEU A 76 0.45 -2.69 16.08
N PRO A 77 -0.44 -3.60 16.55
CA PRO A 77 -1.04 -3.52 17.88
C PRO A 77 -0.02 -3.60 19.02
N ASP A 78 1.11 -4.27 18.80
CA ASP A 78 2.21 -4.41 19.75
C ASP A 78 3.35 -3.39 19.54
N GLY A 79 3.17 -2.44 18.62
CA GLY A 79 4.12 -1.35 18.35
C GLY A 79 4.57 -1.25 16.89
N PRO A 80 5.10 -0.09 16.46
CA PRO A 80 5.49 0.12 15.07
C PRO A 80 6.70 -0.74 14.66
N ARG A 81 6.68 -1.25 13.44
CA ARG A 81 7.80 -1.98 12.82
C ARG A 81 8.38 -1.19 11.67
N ARG A 82 9.71 -1.05 11.63
CA ARG A 82 10.43 -0.36 10.56
C ARG A 82 10.77 -1.34 9.45
N ILE A 83 10.36 -1.02 8.22
CA ILE A 83 10.48 -1.87 7.05
C ILE A 83 11.26 -1.12 5.96
N GLY A 84 12.26 -1.79 5.39
CA GLY A 84 13.04 -1.29 4.27
C GLY A 84 12.33 -1.54 2.94
N PHE A 85 12.50 -0.64 1.97
CA PHE A 85 11.97 -0.84 0.62
C PHE A 85 12.93 -0.36 -0.47
N ASN A 86 12.90 -1.01 -1.64
CA ASN A 86 13.67 -0.60 -2.80
C ASN A 86 12.86 0.35 -3.69
N ALA A 87 13.34 1.58 -3.86
CA ALA A 87 12.71 2.60 -4.69
C ALA A 87 12.67 2.28 -6.19
N ARG A 88 13.34 1.20 -6.63
CA ARG A 88 13.19 0.66 -7.99
C ARG A 88 11.78 0.12 -8.22
N ASN A 89 11.13 -0.42 -7.18
CA ASN A 89 9.70 -0.74 -7.25
C ASN A 89 8.90 0.56 -7.08
N THR A 90 8.38 1.09 -8.18
CA THR A 90 7.62 2.34 -8.18
C THR A 90 6.26 2.23 -7.51
N GLN A 91 5.79 1.02 -7.19
CA GLN A 91 4.52 0.78 -6.48
C GLN A 91 4.58 1.20 -5.02
N PHE A 92 5.79 1.36 -4.42
CA PHE A 92 5.94 2.08 -3.15
C PHE A 92 5.54 3.56 -3.24
N GLY A 93 5.25 4.07 -4.46
CA GLY A 93 4.58 5.35 -4.69
C GLY A 93 3.30 5.52 -3.87
N ALA A 94 2.60 4.43 -3.54
CA ALA A 94 1.45 4.43 -2.64
C ALA A 94 1.72 5.13 -1.29
N LEU A 95 2.98 5.13 -0.81
CA LEU A 95 3.36 5.75 0.46
C LEU A 95 3.54 7.29 0.37
N TYR A 96 3.92 7.83 -0.79
CA TYR A 96 4.39 9.24 -0.89
C TYR A 96 3.76 10.06 -2.02
N GLN A 97 3.10 9.42 -2.99
CA GLN A 97 2.53 10.17 -4.10
C GLN A 97 1.35 10.99 -3.61
N PRO A 98 1.22 12.27 -4.03
CA PRO A 98 0.11 13.10 -3.61
C PRO A 98 -1.27 12.53 -3.97
N GLN A 99 -1.36 11.72 -5.03
CA GLN A 99 -2.60 11.05 -5.46
C GLN A 99 -3.02 9.92 -4.52
N SER A 100 -2.09 9.40 -3.73
CA SER A 100 -2.30 8.32 -2.77
C SER A 100 -2.49 8.86 -1.34
N GLN A 101 -2.62 10.17 -1.17
CA GLN A 101 -2.89 10.76 0.13
C GLN A 101 -4.41 10.95 0.34
N PRO A 102 -4.91 10.75 1.57
CA PRO A 102 -4.16 10.34 2.77
C PRO A 102 -3.83 8.84 2.84
N LEU A 103 -4.41 8.02 1.96
CA LEU A 103 -4.28 6.56 1.90
C LEU A 103 -4.41 6.09 0.45
N TYR A 104 -3.58 5.14 0.02
CA TYR A 104 -3.68 4.57 -1.32
C TYR A 104 -4.99 3.80 -1.46
N GLU A 105 -5.75 4.08 -2.52
CA GLU A 105 -7.10 3.53 -2.75
C GLU A 105 -7.95 3.55 -1.48
N ALA A 106 -8.26 4.77 -1.00
CA ALA A 106 -8.92 5.00 0.27
C ALA A 106 -10.26 4.25 0.38
N GLU A 107 -11.03 4.20 -0.70
CA GLU A 107 -12.31 3.48 -0.77
C GLU A 107 -12.13 1.98 -0.62
N THR A 108 -11.19 1.38 -1.37
CA THR A 108 -10.85 -0.05 -1.26
C THR A 108 -10.35 -0.38 0.15
N SER A 109 -9.44 0.45 0.69
CA SER A 109 -8.88 0.27 2.02
C SER A 109 -9.95 0.35 3.11
N ALA A 110 -10.90 1.28 3.00
CA ALA A 110 -12.03 1.40 3.91
C ALA A 110 -12.98 0.19 3.83
N LEU A 111 -13.24 -0.31 2.62
CA LEU A 111 -14.05 -1.50 2.42
C LEU A 111 -13.39 -2.75 3.01
N LEU A 112 -12.07 -2.91 2.88
CA LEU A 112 -11.35 -4.01 3.52
C LEU A 112 -11.44 -3.95 5.05
N ASP A 113 -11.24 -2.76 5.63
CA ASP A 113 -11.39 -2.56 7.08
C ASP A 113 -12.83 -2.83 7.58
N LEU A 114 -13.83 -2.66 6.71
CA LEU A 114 -15.23 -2.90 7.03
C LEU A 114 -15.67 -4.37 6.84
N LEU A 115 -15.23 -5.00 5.76
CA LEU A 115 -15.77 -6.27 5.28
C LEU A 115 -14.96 -7.48 5.74
N VAL A 116 -13.64 -7.33 5.94
CA VAL A 116 -12.81 -8.43 6.42
C VAL A 116 -13.09 -8.63 7.91
N GLY A 117 -13.57 -9.80 8.30
CA GLY A 117 -13.74 -10.20 9.69
C GLY A 117 -12.41 -10.40 10.40
N ASP A 118 -12.43 -10.39 11.73
CA ASP A 118 -11.22 -10.54 12.54
C ASP A 118 -10.58 -11.93 12.38
N ASP A 119 -11.37 -12.97 12.12
CA ASP A 119 -10.91 -14.36 11.99
C ASP A 119 -10.91 -14.88 10.53
N ASP A 120 -11.12 -13.99 9.56
CA ASP A 120 -11.25 -14.37 8.16
C ASP A 120 -9.93 -14.83 7.52
N CYS A 121 -10.06 -15.63 6.47
CA CYS A 121 -8.97 -15.90 5.53
C CYS A 121 -8.99 -14.87 4.40
N PHE A 122 -8.03 -13.96 4.37
CA PHE A 122 -7.87 -12.96 3.32
C PHE A 122 -6.89 -13.44 2.25
N VAL A 123 -7.25 -13.27 0.97
CA VAL A 123 -6.43 -13.71 -0.16
C VAL A 123 -6.09 -12.49 -1.03
N ASP A 124 -4.79 -12.17 -1.13
CA ASP A 124 -4.24 -11.01 -1.83
C ASP A 124 -3.54 -11.49 -3.12
N ILE A 125 -4.24 -11.44 -4.25
CA ILE A 125 -3.72 -11.87 -5.55
C ILE A 125 -3.10 -10.68 -6.27
N GLY A 126 -1.82 -10.80 -6.67
CA GLY A 126 -1.06 -9.67 -7.21
C GLY A 126 -0.65 -8.71 -6.11
N ALA A 127 -0.23 -9.25 -4.97
CA ALA A 127 0.05 -8.52 -3.73
C ALA A 127 1.15 -7.44 -3.90
N ASN A 128 1.95 -7.52 -4.96
CA ASN A 128 3.09 -6.66 -5.20
C ASN A 128 4.08 -6.70 -4.02
N TRP A 129 4.28 -5.58 -3.31
CA TRP A 129 5.07 -5.53 -2.09
C TRP A 129 4.25 -5.78 -0.81
N GLY A 130 2.94 -5.99 -0.93
CA GLY A 130 2.04 -6.37 0.16
C GLY A 130 1.23 -5.24 0.79
N TRP A 131 0.84 -4.20 0.05
CA TRP A 131 0.06 -3.07 0.59
C TRP A 131 -1.19 -3.56 1.34
N TYR A 132 -2.06 -4.35 0.70
CA TYR A 132 -3.31 -4.80 1.32
C TYR A 132 -3.08 -5.88 2.38
N SER A 133 -2.17 -6.82 2.14
CA SER A 133 -1.76 -7.80 3.14
C SER A 133 -1.31 -7.13 4.46
N LEU A 134 -0.42 -6.13 4.39
CA LEU A 134 0.05 -5.40 5.57
C LEU A 134 -1.03 -4.48 6.16
N LEU A 135 -1.90 -3.91 5.32
CA LEU A 135 -3.05 -3.12 5.77
C LEU A 135 -3.99 -3.99 6.62
N VAL A 136 -4.42 -5.15 6.12
CA VAL A 136 -5.33 -6.06 6.84
C VAL A 136 -4.66 -6.60 8.10
N ALA A 137 -3.40 -7.04 8.02
CA ALA A 137 -2.67 -7.60 9.15
C ALA A 137 -2.42 -6.59 10.30
N SER A 138 -2.37 -5.29 9.99
CA SER A 138 -2.17 -4.24 11.00
C SER A 138 -3.45 -3.83 11.73
N ARG A 139 -4.61 -4.41 11.40
CA ARG A 139 -5.85 -4.14 12.14
C ARG A 139 -5.75 -4.72 13.55
N PRO A 140 -6.07 -3.94 14.61
CA PRO A 140 -5.97 -4.42 15.99
C PRO A 140 -6.74 -5.70 16.33
N GLY A 141 -7.88 -5.95 15.67
CA GLY A 141 -8.71 -7.13 15.91
C GLY A 141 -8.30 -8.35 15.08
N PHE A 142 -7.54 -8.18 13.99
CA PHE A 142 -7.33 -9.24 13.02
C PHE A 142 -6.39 -10.34 13.55
N LYS A 143 -6.89 -11.57 13.54
CA LYS A 143 -6.24 -12.82 14.00
C LYS A 143 -6.31 -13.93 12.95
N GLY A 144 -7.00 -13.68 11.84
CA GLY A 144 -7.13 -14.58 10.71
C GLY A 144 -5.82 -14.87 9.98
N LYS A 145 -5.94 -15.42 8.77
CA LYS A 145 -4.79 -15.77 7.91
C LYS A 145 -4.83 -14.97 6.62
N ILE A 146 -3.65 -14.63 6.12
CA ILE A 146 -3.50 -13.93 4.84
C ILE A 146 -2.68 -14.80 3.91
N HIS A 147 -3.16 -14.99 2.68
CA HIS A 147 -2.41 -15.63 1.60
C HIS A 147 -2.10 -14.59 0.53
N ALA A 148 -0.83 -14.24 0.36
CA ALA A 148 -0.39 -13.22 -0.56
C ALA A 148 0.38 -13.85 -1.73
N PHE A 149 -0.04 -13.53 -2.95
CA PHE A 149 0.52 -14.10 -4.18
C PHE A 149 1.08 -13.00 -5.06
N GLU A 150 2.35 -13.12 -5.46
CA GLU A 150 3.00 -12.14 -6.35
C GLU A 150 3.90 -12.84 -7.38
N PRO A 151 3.54 -12.82 -8.68
CA PRO A 151 4.25 -13.62 -9.68
C PRO A 151 5.59 -13.02 -10.11
N PHE A 152 5.83 -11.71 -9.93
CA PHE A 152 7.07 -11.10 -10.38
C PHE A 152 8.18 -11.23 -9.32
N PRO A 153 9.34 -11.85 -9.62
CA PRO A 153 10.35 -12.16 -8.59
C PRO A 153 10.87 -10.95 -7.80
N SER A 154 11.00 -9.79 -8.44
CA SER A 154 11.50 -8.58 -7.76
C SER A 154 10.51 -8.05 -6.72
N THR A 155 9.22 -8.02 -7.04
CA THR A 155 8.17 -7.54 -6.14
C THR A 155 7.82 -8.61 -5.10
N PHE A 156 7.91 -9.89 -5.46
CA PHE A 156 7.84 -11.01 -4.51
C PHE A 156 8.93 -10.91 -3.43
N SER A 157 10.15 -10.52 -3.80
CA SER A 157 11.22 -10.24 -2.84
C SER A 157 10.90 -9.06 -1.92
N ASP A 158 10.25 -8.00 -2.43
CA ASP A 158 9.79 -6.88 -1.62
C ASP A 158 8.70 -7.33 -0.63
N LEU A 159 7.74 -8.17 -1.07
CA LEU A 159 6.69 -8.75 -0.24
C LEU A 159 7.25 -9.57 0.91
N ILE A 160 8.16 -10.51 0.63
CA ILE A 160 8.83 -11.29 1.67
C ILE A 160 9.58 -10.37 2.64
N GLY A 161 10.31 -9.37 2.11
CA GLY A 161 11.02 -8.39 2.93
C GLY A 161 10.09 -7.60 3.85
N GLY A 162 8.92 -7.21 3.35
CA GLY A 162 7.89 -6.52 4.10
C GLY A 162 7.30 -7.37 5.22
N VAL A 163 6.89 -8.60 4.90
CA VAL A 163 6.31 -9.54 5.88
C VAL A 163 7.32 -9.87 6.99
N ARG A 164 8.57 -10.16 6.63
CA ARG A 164 9.65 -10.42 7.60
C ARG A 164 10.00 -9.20 8.44
N GLY A 165 10.13 -8.03 7.81
CA GLY A 165 10.39 -6.77 8.50
C GLY A 165 9.28 -6.38 9.48
N ALA A 166 8.04 -6.81 9.21
CA ALA A 166 6.91 -6.65 10.11
C ALA A 166 6.82 -7.73 11.21
N GLY A 167 7.52 -8.87 11.07
CA GLY A 167 7.38 -10.01 11.97
C GLY A 167 6.02 -10.71 11.84
N LEU A 168 5.44 -10.73 10.64
CA LEU A 168 4.08 -11.22 10.36
C LEU A 168 4.05 -12.58 9.64
N GLU A 169 5.16 -13.32 9.60
CA GLU A 169 5.29 -14.60 8.88
C GLU A 169 4.31 -15.67 9.38
N SER A 170 3.90 -15.61 10.63
CA SER A 170 2.91 -16.53 11.22
C SER A 170 1.47 -16.23 10.77
N MET A 171 1.21 -15.02 10.27
CA MET A 171 -0.11 -14.52 9.85
C MET A 171 -0.23 -14.45 8.33
N ILE A 172 0.84 -14.01 7.63
CA ILE A 172 0.89 -13.82 6.19
C ILE A 172 1.73 -14.92 5.56
N ARG A 173 1.07 -15.83 4.84
CA ARG A 173 1.73 -16.82 3.98
C ARG A 173 1.93 -16.22 2.59
N VAL A 174 3.17 -16.16 2.16
CA VAL A 174 3.56 -15.67 0.82
C VAL A 174 3.76 -16.88 -0.11
N SER A 175 3.26 -16.81 -1.34
CA SER A 175 3.33 -17.90 -2.33
C SER A 175 3.42 -17.41 -3.77
#